data_AF-A0A0Q8T361-F1
#
_entry.id   AF-A0A0Q8T361-F1
#
_cell.length_a   1.000
_cell.length_b   1.000
_cell.length_c   1.000
_cell.angle_alpha   90.00
_cell.angle_beta   90.00
_cell.angle_gamma   90.00
#
_symmetry.space_group_name_H-M   'P 1'
#
loop_
_entity.id
_entity.type
_entity.pdbx_description
1 polymer ?
#
loop_
_entity_poly.entity_id
_entity_poly.type
_entity_poly.pdbx_seq_one_letter_code
_entity_poly.pdbx_strand_id
1 'polypeptide(L)'
;MSRVYLLVEGQTEEAFVNELLVPYYASMGLYLTPIIVSTSPGHKGGVVRYAKIRPQIERLCKQDPAARVSTLFDLYALPADFPGKSSPAYPATGSGRRKAEFLEEQLAKDVAQHNFIPNLLAHEFEALLFTDIGAFEVWTDDDRSLDPLRAARRSCAPEDINDGPNTAPSKRILAAMPAYQKTVHGPLIACDIGLDAIRTACPHFNNWLAAIEDLAQGELHPL
;
A
#
# COMPACT_ATOMS: atom_id res chain seq x y z
N MET A 1 -6.64 -9.50 -21.53
CA MET A 1 -5.42 -9.46 -20.69
C MET A 1 -5.32 -8.07 -20.13
N SER A 2 -5.42 -7.96 -18.81
CA SER A 2 -5.46 -6.64 -18.15
C SER A 2 -4.12 -6.37 -17.49
N ARG A 3 -3.59 -5.17 -17.73
CA ARG A 3 -2.27 -4.74 -17.25
C ARG A 3 -2.47 -3.62 -16.24
N VAL A 4 -1.75 -3.69 -15.12
CA VAL A 4 -1.83 -2.70 -14.04
C VAL A 4 -0.43 -2.23 -13.69
N TYR A 5 -0.14 -0.96 -13.90
CA TYR A 5 1.08 -0.33 -13.40
C TYR A 5 0.84 0.17 -11.98
N LEU A 6 1.63 -0.31 -11.02
CA LEU A 6 1.57 0.13 -9.63
C LEU A 6 2.75 1.05 -9.36
N LEU A 7 2.50 2.35 -9.22
CA LEU A 7 3.53 3.28 -8.77
C LEU A 7 3.69 3.14 -7.25
N VAL A 8 4.85 2.69 -6.81
CA VAL A 8 5.12 2.36 -5.40
C VAL A 8 6.19 3.27 -4.80
N GLU A 9 6.19 3.42 -3.48
CA GLU A 9 7.10 4.33 -2.78
C GLU A 9 8.55 3.82 -2.80
N GLY A 10 8.78 2.55 -2.50
CA GLY A 10 10.12 2.00 -2.35
C GLY A 10 10.21 0.51 -2.64
N GLN A 11 11.32 -0.07 -2.20
CA GLN A 11 11.67 -1.47 -2.46
C GLN A 11 10.81 -2.46 -1.67
N THR A 12 10.31 -2.07 -0.49
CA THR A 12 9.43 -2.93 0.31
C THR A 12 8.12 -3.20 -0.43
N GLU A 13 7.48 -2.14 -0.95
CA GLU A 13 6.23 -2.24 -1.69
C GLU A 13 6.44 -2.92 -3.06
N GLU A 14 7.57 -2.65 -3.73
CA GLU A 14 7.96 -3.34 -4.97
C GLU A 14 8.07 -4.85 -4.75
N ALA A 15 8.80 -5.27 -3.71
CA ALA A 15 8.96 -6.68 -3.36
C ALA A 15 7.63 -7.31 -2.95
N PHE A 16 6.80 -6.64 -2.15
CA PHE A 16 5.46 -7.12 -1.81
C PHE A 16 4.60 -7.40 -3.05
N VAL A 17 4.58 -6.47 -4.01
CA VAL A 17 3.83 -6.65 -5.26
C VAL A 17 4.38 -7.83 -6.05
N ASN A 18 5.71 -7.93 -6.22
CA ASN A 18 6.35 -8.97 -7.02
C ASN A 18 6.21 -10.37 -6.41
N GLU A 19 6.33 -10.49 -5.09
CA GLU A 19 6.37 -11.79 -4.40
C GLU A 19 4.96 -12.30 -4.06
N LEU A 20 4.02 -11.41 -3.73
CA LEU A 20 2.67 -11.82 -3.33
C LEU A 20 1.61 -11.56 -4.40
N LEU A 21 1.51 -10.34 -4.93
CA LEU A 21 0.39 -9.97 -5.79
C LEU A 21 0.53 -10.52 -7.21
N VAL A 22 1.73 -10.44 -7.79
CA VAL A 22 1.98 -10.91 -9.17
C VAL A 22 1.68 -12.40 -9.33
N PRO A 23 2.17 -13.32 -8.46
CA PRO A 23 1.88 -14.74 -8.61
C PRO A 23 0.38 -15.05 -8.41
N TYR A 24 -0.27 -14.37 -7.46
CA TYR A 24 -1.70 -14.54 -7.20
C TYR A 24 -2.54 -14.18 -8.45
N TYR A 25 -2.27 -13.02 -9.04
CA TYR A 25 -3.08 -12.48 -10.15
C TYR A 25 -2.72 -13.00 -11.53
N ALA A 26 -1.50 -13.53 -11.73
CA ALA A 26 -1.08 -14.07 -13.02
C ALA A 26 -2.03 -15.15 -13.53
N SER A 27 -2.52 -16.03 -12.64
CA SER A 27 -3.48 -17.08 -12.97
C SER A 27 -4.85 -16.56 -13.43
N MET A 28 -5.19 -15.32 -13.08
CA MET A 28 -6.45 -14.65 -13.43
C MET A 28 -6.32 -13.76 -14.67
N GLY A 29 -5.17 -13.78 -15.34
CA GLY A 29 -4.91 -12.96 -16.53
C GLY A 29 -4.76 -11.46 -16.22
N LEU A 30 -4.47 -11.13 -14.95
CA LEU A 30 -4.22 -9.80 -14.45
C LEU A 30 -2.73 -9.64 -14.13
N TYR A 31 -2.05 -8.71 -14.81
CA TYR A 31 -0.61 -8.58 -14.76
C TYR A 31 -0.22 -7.25 -14.11
N LEU A 32 0.30 -7.34 -12.88
CA LEU A 32 0.76 -6.20 -12.09
C LEU A 32 2.25 -5.95 -12.37
N THR A 33 2.60 -4.68 -12.55
CA THR A 33 3.98 -4.24 -12.73
C THR A 33 4.28 -3.12 -11.72
N PRO A 34 5.03 -3.39 -10.63
CA PRO A 34 5.44 -2.34 -9.72
C PRO A 34 6.51 -1.45 -10.36
N ILE A 35 6.43 -0.16 -10.06
CA ILE A 35 7.35 0.88 -10.54
C ILE A 35 7.68 1.77 -9.35
N ILE A 36 8.92 1.75 -8.88
CA ILE A 36 9.34 2.65 -7.80
C ILE A 36 9.35 4.11 -8.29
N VAL A 37 8.79 5.01 -7.47
CA VAL A 37 8.81 6.46 -7.74
C VAL A 37 10.24 6.98 -7.90
N SER A 38 10.47 7.72 -8.98
CA SER A 38 11.76 8.37 -9.23
C SER A 38 11.78 9.76 -8.59
N THR A 39 12.70 10.01 -7.64
CA THR A 39 12.76 11.28 -6.90
C THR A 39 13.96 12.15 -7.26
N SER A 40 14.99 11.60 -7.92
CA SER A 40 16.03 12.34 -8.65
C SER A 40 16.76 11.42 -9.64
N PRO A 41 17.54 11.95 -10.61
CA PRO A 41 18.39 11.12 -11.46
C PRO A 41 19.35 10.28 -10.58
N GLY A 42 19.20 8.96 -10.60
CA GLY A 42 20.05 8.04 -9.84
C GLY A 42 19.60 7.69 -8.41
N HIS A 43 18.56 8.34 -7.85
CA HIS A 43 17.97 7.92 -6.56
C HIS A 43 16.52 7.47 -6.75
N LYS A 44 16.23 6.26 -6.28
CA LYS A 44 14.89 5.65 -6.27
C LYS A 44 14.40 5.56 -4.83
N GLY A 45 13.17 6.01 -4.57
CA GLY A 45 12.54 5.87 -3.26
C GLY A 45 12.18 7.18 -2.56
N GLY A 46 11.13 7.12 -1.74
CA GLY A 46 10.68 8.16 -0.80
C GLY A 46 9.97 9.32 -1.47
N VAL A 47 8.72 9.62 -1.08
CA VAL A 47 7.97 10.70 -1.71
C VAL A 47 8.40 12.07 -1.16
N VAL A 48 9.17 12.82 -1.95
CA VAL A 48 9.67 14.15 -1.50
C VAL A 48 8.68 15.28 -1.84
N ARG A 49 8.02 15.22 -3.01
CA ARG A 49 7.08 16.25 -3.50
C ARG A 49 6.05 15.66 -4.45
N TYR A 50 4.79 16.08 -4.30
CA TYR A 50 3.72 15.67 -5.20
C TYR A 50 3.98 16.09 -6.65
N ALA A 51 4.62 17.25 -6.85
CA ALA A 51 5.06 17.74 -8.16
C ALA A 51 5.95 16.75 -8.94
N LYS A 52 6.60 15.79 -8.27
CA LYS A 52 7.37 14.72 -8.91
C LYS A 52 6.56 13.46 -9.17
N ILE A 53 5.49 13.21 -8.40
CA ILE A 53 4.61 12.05 -8.58
C ILE A 53 3.68 12.26 -9.77
N ARG A 54 2.98 13.40 -9.80
CA ARG A 54 1.90 13.66 -10.77
C ARG A 54 2.32 13.40 -12.22
N PRO A 55 3.46 13.90 -12.72
CA PRO A 55 3.88 13.64 -14.10
C PRO A 55 4.20 12.17 -14.37
N GLN A 56 4.63 11.40 -13.37
CA GLN A 56 4.89 9.97 -13.51
C GLN A 56 3.58 9.20 -13.67
N ILE A 57 2.58 9.48 -12.83
CA ILE A 57 1.23 8.88 -12.97
C ILE A 57 0.66 9.21 -14.36
N GLU A 58 0.64 10.49 -14.75
CA GLU A 58 0.12 10.91 -16.05
C GLU A 58 0.83 10.23 -17.21
N ARG A 59 2.16 10.08 -17.13
CA ARG A 59 2.94 9.40 -18.16
C ARG A 59 2.56 7.92 -18.24
N LEU A 60 2.42 7.22 -17.12
CA LEU A 60 1.98 5.82 -17.09
C LEU A 60 0.59 5.68 -17.71
N CYS A 61 -0.33 6.59 -17.41
CA CYS A 61 -1.68 6.56 -17.97
C CYS A 61 -1.68 6.78 -19.49
N LYS A 62 -0.87 7.72 -19.98
CA LYS A 62 -0.84 8.14 -21.39
C LYS A 62 -0.03 7.20 -22.28
N GLN A 63 1.05 6.62 -21.77
CA GLN A 63 1.92 5.72 -22.56
C GLN A 63 1.20 4.41 -22.91
N ASP A 64 0.22 4.01 -22.10
CA ASP A 64 -0.53 2.78 -22.27
C ASP A 64 -1.99 2.97 -21.84
N PRO A 65 -2.82 3.56 -22.72
CA PRO A 65 -4.22 3.89 -22.39
C PRO A 65 -5.08 2.67 -22.07
N ALA A 66 -4.66 1.47 -22.51
CA ALA A 66 -5.34 0.21 -22.25
C ALA A 66 -4.89 -0.48 -20.96
N ALA A 67 -3.88 0.06 -20.26
CA ALA A 67 -3.50 -0.39 -18.93
C ALA A 67 -4.14 0.49 -17.85
N ARG A 68 -4.32 -0.08 -16.66
CA ARG A 68 -4.69 0.67 -15.45
C ARG A 68 -3.43 1.15 -14.74
N VAL A 69 -3.56 2.25 -14.02
CA VAL A 69 -2.50 2.81 -13.19
C VAL A 69 -3.05 2.98 -11.78
N SER A 70 -2.29 2.55 -10.79
CA SER A 70 -2.64 2.73 -9.38
C SER A 70 -1.40 3.06 -8.55
N THR A 71 -1.58 3.34 -7.27
CA THR A 71 -0.51 3.71 -6.34
C THR A 71 -0.51 2.79 -5.12
N LEU A 72 0.65 2.59 -4.52
CA LEU A 72 0.81 1.96 -3.21
C LEU A 72 1.77 2.81 -2.40
N PHE A 73 1.23 3.82 -1.73
CA PHE A 73 1.97 4.80 -0.94
C PHE A 73 1.49 4.84 0.49
N ASP A 74 2.40 5.12 1.41
CA ASP A 74 2.07 5.32 2.82
C ASP A 74 1.42 6.69 3.04
N LEU A 75 0.22 6.72 3.63
CA LEU A 75 -0.53 7.96 3.87
C LEU A 75 0.29 9.02 4.63
N TYR A 76 1.11 8.57 5.58
CA TYR A 76 1.88 9.45 6.47
C TYR A 76 3.20 9.91 5.86
N ALA A 77 3.72 9.19 4.86
CA ALA A 77 4.88 9.60 4.07
C ALA A 77 4.51 10.60 2.96
N LEU A 78 3.21 10.82 2.69
CA LEU A 78 2.78 11.75 1.66
C LEU A 78 3.28 13.18 1.91
N PRO A 79 3.70 13.89 0.86
CA PRO A 79 4.29 15.21 0.98
C PRO A 79 3.21 16.25 1.30
N ALA A 80 3.62 17.40 1.87
CA ALA A 80 2.68 18.43 2.29
C ALA A 80 1.89 19.06 1.11
N ASP A 81 2.44 19.00 -0.11
CA ASP A 81 1.83 19.49 -1.35
C ASP A 81 0.88 18.47 -2.01
N PHE A 82 0.58 17.34 -1.35
CA PHE A 82 -0.32 16.32 -1.87
C PHE A 82 -1.78 16.84 -1.96
N PRO A 83 -2.51 16.54 -3.06
CA PRO A 83 -3.88 17.02 -3.24
C PRO A 83 -4.78 16.67 -2.05
N GLY A 84 -5.46 17.67 -1.50
CA GLY A 84 -6.39 17.48 -0.39
C GLY A 84 -5.80 17.63 1.02
N LYS A 85 -4.48 17.50 1.22
CA LYS A 85 -3.90 17.57 2.59
C LYS A 85 -4.13 18.91 3.30
N SER A 86 -4.12 20.01 2.54
CA SER A 86 -4.38 21.36 3.05
C SER A 86 -5.85 21.77 2.96
N SER A 87 -6.76 20.87 2.55
CA SER A 87 -8.18 21.17 2.43
C SER A 87 -8.81 21.30 3.82
N PRO A 88 -9.67 22.32 4.05
CA PRO A 88 -10.48 22.39 5.26
C PRO A 88 -11.40 21.17 5.47
N ALA A 89 -11.72 20.45 4.39
CA ALA A 89 -12.52 19.23 4.43
C ALA A 89 -11.70 17.97 4.78
N TYR A 90 -10.37 18.08 4.91
CA TYR A 90 -9.53 16.96 5.28
C TYR A 90 -9.94 16.42 6.67
N PRO A 91 -10.26 15.12 6.81
CA PRO A 91 -10.75 14.54 8.06
C PRO A 91 -9.60 14.34 9.06
N ALA A 92 -9.04 15.44 9.59
CA ALA A 92 -7.87 15.41 10.47
C ALA A 92 -8.05 14.52 11.71
N THR A 93 -9.27 14.47 12.26
CA THR A 93 -9.66 13.63 13.41
C THR A 93 -10.26 12.28 13.01
N GLY A 94 -10.34 11.97 11.72
CA GLY A 94 -10.81 10.68 11.21
C GLY A 94 -9.77 9.56 11.32
N SER A 95 -10.22 8.32 11.11
CA SER A 95 -9.35 7.14 11.01
C SER A 95 -8.38 7.27 9.82
N GLY A 96 -7.31 6.46 9.84
CA GLY A 96 -6.37 6.36 8.71
C GLY A 96 -7.09 6.08 7.40
N ARG A 97 -8.02 5.12 7.41
CA ARG A 97 -8.89 4.79 6.28
C ARG A 97 -9.66 5.99 5.73
N ARG A 98 -10.37 6.76 6.56
CA ARG A 98 -11.14 7.93 6.10
C ARG A 98 -10.24 9.00 5.48
N LYS A 99 -9.03 9.16 6.01
CA LYS A 99 -8.02 10.07 5.45
C LYS A 99 -7.50 9.57 4.10
N ALA A 100 -7.23 8.27 3.97
CA ALA A 100 -6.83 7.64 2.72
C ALA A 100 -7.91 7.82 1.65
N GLU A 101 -9.15 7.40 1.92
CA GLU A 101 -10.30 7.53 1.00
C GLU A 101 -10.49 8.98 0.52
N PHE A 102 -10.42 9.95 1.45
CA PHE A 102 -10.52 11.37 1.09
C PHE A 102 -9.37 11.81 0.15
N LEU A 103 -8.12 11.48 0.47
CA LEU A 103 -6.98 11.89 -0.35
C LEU A 103 -6.92 11.16 -1.69
N GLU A 104 -7.37 9.90 -1.75
CA GLU A 104 -7.54 9.14 -2.98
C GLU A 104 -8.53 9.85 -3.91
N GLU A 105 -9.69 10.29 -3.41
CA GLU A 105 -10.62 11.07 -4.21
C GLU A 105 -10.03 12.38 -4.73
N GLN A 106 -9.27 13.10 -3.90
CA GLN A 106 -8.62 14.34 -4.32
C GLN A 106 -7.53 14.09 -5.36
N LEU A 107 -6.77 13.00 -5.22
CA LEU A 107 -5.75 12.60 -6.18
C LEU A 107 -6.38 12.19 -7.52
N ALA A 108 -7.47 11.41 -7.51
CA ALA A 108 -8.21 11.04 -8.72
C ALA A 108 -8.68 12.29 -9.47
N LYS A 109 -9.24 13.28 -8.77
CA LYS A 109 -9.71 14.55 -9.33
C LYS A 109 -8.58 15.39 -9.93
N ASP A 110 -7.42 15.46 -9.25
CA ASP A 110 -6.26 16.24 -9.72
C ASP A 110 -5.54 15.61 -10.93
N VAL A 111 -5.40 14.27 -10.94
CA VAL A 111 -4.78 13.53 -12.03
C VAL A 111 -5.70 13.46 -13.25
N ALA A 112 -7.01 13.28 -13.01
CA ALA A 112 -8.07 13.29 -14.03
C ALA A 112 -7.81 12.37 -15.24
N GLN A 113 -7.27 11.16 -14.99
CA GLN A 113 -7.08 10.13 -16.01
C GLN A 113 -8.11 9.00 -15.81
N HIS A 114 -8.80 8.60 -16.89
CA HIS A 114 -9.87 7.60 -16.84
C HIS A 114 -9.40 6.19 -16.46
N ASN A 115 -8.11 5.89 -16.65
CA ASN A 115 -7.48 4.62 -16.32
C ASN A 115 -6.67 4.67 -15.01
N PHE A 116 -6.85 5.71 -14.19
CA PHE A 116 -6.16 5.86 -12.92
C PHE A 116 -7.08 5.55 -11.72
N ILE A 117 -6.62 4.66 -10.84
CA ILE A 117 -7.31 4.22 -9.62
C ILE A 117 -6.35 4.46 -8.45
N PRO A 118 -6.44 5.58 -7.72
CA PRO A 118 -5.51 5.84 -6.62
C PRO A 118 -5.72 4.86 -5.47
N ASN A 119 -4.64 4.57 -4.76
CA ASN A 119 -4.67 3.86 -3.48
C ASN A 119 -3.54 4.32 -2.56
N LEU A 120 -3.87 4.43 -1.27
CA LEU A 120 -2.99 4.82 -0.18
C LEU A 120 -3.13 3.80 0.94
N LEU A 121 -2.01 3.28 1.44
CA LEU A 121 -2.02 2.50 2.66
C LEU A 121 -2.37 3.43 3.82
N ALA A 122 -3.43 3.10 4.56
CA ALA A 122 -3.98 3.94 5.63
C ALA A 122 -2.93 4.43 6.64
N HIS A 123 -1.86 3.64 6.84
CA HIS A 123 -0.73 3.98 7.68
C HIS A 123 0.60 3.77 6.97
N GLU A 124 1.23 2.62 7.21
CA GLU A 124 2.47 2.16 6.60
C GLU A 124 2.23 0.76 6.03
N PHE A 125 3.05 0.30 5.09
CA PHE A 125 3.09 -1.11 4.66
C PHE A 125 3.04 -2.09 5.82
N GLU A 126 3.83 -1.83 6.87
CA GLU A 126 3.90 -2.69 8.06
C GLU A 126 2.56 -2.90 8.78
N ALA A 127 1.58 -2.01 8.60
CA ALA A 127 0.25 -2.18 9.16
C ALA A 127 -0.41 -3.49 8.68
N LEU A 128 -0.21 -3.86 7.40
CA LEU A 128 -0.77 -5.09 6.83
C LEU A 128 -0.23 -6.34 7.55
N LEU A 129 1.00 -6.30 8.03
CA LEU A 129 1.64 -7.42 8.71
C LEU A 129 1.01 -7.74 10.06
N PHE A 130 0.28 -6.80 10.66
CA PHE A 130 -0.50 -7.08 11.88
C PHE A 130 -1.72 -7.98 11.63
N THR A 131 -1.99 -8.37 10.39
CA THR A 131 -3.02 -9.37 10.06
C THR A 131 -2.83 -10.64 10.86
N ASP A 132 -1.61 -11.18 10.90
CA ASP A 132 -1.26 -12.35 11.69
C ASP A 132 0.15 -12.19 12.29
N ILE A 133 0.20 -12.07 13.62
CA ILE A 133 1.46 -11.92 14.36
C ILE A 133 2.22 -13.25 14.44
N GLY A 134 1.55 -14.40 14.26
CA GLY A 134 2.20 -15.70 14.26
C GLY A 134 3.23 -15.85 13.13
N ALA A 135 3.03 -15.16 12.01
CA ALA A 135 3.97 -15.15 10.89
C ALA A 135 5.35 -14.54 11.25
N PHE A 136 5.46 -13.81 12.38
CA PHE A 136 6.73 -13.29 12.86
C PHE A 136 7.55 -14.31 13.66
N GLU A 137 6.94 -15.39 14.16
CA GLU A 137 7.57 -16.33 15.11
C GLU A 137 8.81 -17.00 14.51
N VAL A 138 8.80 -17.30 13.21
CA VAL A 138 9.95 -17.88 12.49
C VAL A 138 11.14 -16.93 12.38
N TRP A 139 10.94 -15.64 12.67
CA TRP A 139 11.93 -14.57 12.57
C TRP A 139 12.44 -14.09 13.94
N THR A 140 11.96 -14.70 15.03
CA THR A 140 12.33 -14.32 16.41
C THR A 140 12.85 -15.51 17.20
N ASP A 141 13.87 -15.28 18.04
CA ASP A 141 14.38 -16.32 18.94
C ASP A 141 13.47 -16.55 20.17
N ASP A 142 12.64 -15.56 20.52
CA ASP A 142 11.72 -15.60 21.66
C ASP A 142 10.38 -14.96 21.30
N ASP A 143 9.35 -15.79 21.09
CA ASP A 143 8.01 -15.34 20.70
C ASP A 143 7.36 -14.37 21.68
N ARG A 144 7.82 -14.31 22.95
CA ARG A 144 7.32 -13.33 23.94
C ARG A 144 7.66 -11.90 23.54
N SER A 145 8.72 -11.71 22.73
CA SER A 145 9.06 -10.40 22.15
C SER A 145 7.93 -9.82 21.28
N LEU A 146 7.04 -10.68 20.76
CA LEU A 146 5.90 -10.29 19.93
C LEU A 146 4.64 -9.94 20.74
N ASP A 147 4.62 -10.16 22.05
CA ASP A 147 3.46 -9.87 22.90
C ASP A 147 2.94 -8.43 22.79
N PRO A 148 3.80 -7.39 22.68
CA PRO A 148 3.34 -6.03 22.41
C PRO A 148 2.59 -5.90 21.08
N LEU A 149 2.99 -6.65 20.04
CA LEU A 149 2.29 -6.66 18.74
C LEU A 149 0.94 -7.37 18.86
N ARG A 150 0.90 -8.53 19.54
CA ARG A 150 -0.34 -9.26 19.82
C ARG A 150 -1.31 -8.42 20.66
N ALA A 151 -0.80 -7.62 21.59
CA ALA A 151 -1.62 -6.70 22.38
C ALA A 151 -2.22 -5.59 21.51
N ALA A 152 -1.41 -4.95 20.66
CA ALA A 152 -1.88 -3.92 19.72
C ALA A 152 -2.95 -4.46 18.75
N ARG A 153 -2.74 -5.67 18.23
CA ARG A 153 -3.67 -6.32 17.31
C ARG A 153 -5.01 -6.72 17.97
N ARG A 154 -5.01 -6.96 19.28
CA ARG A 154 -6.25 -7.23 20.05
C ARG A 154 -7.10 -5.98 20.25
N SER A 155 -6.50 -4.80 20.30
CA SER A 155 -7.21 -3.54 20.49
C SER A 155 -7.64 -2.87 19.19
N CYS A 156 -6.94 -3.13 18.07
CA CYS A 156 -7.14 -2.42 16.81
C CYS A 156 -7.11 -3.38 15.60
N ALA A 157 -7.88 -3.05 14.56
CA ALA A 157 -7.72 -3.68 13.26
C ALA A 157 -6.38 -3.27 12.62
N PRO A 158 -5.76 -4.09 11.75
CA PRO A 158 -4.44 -3.78 11.17
C PRO A 158 -4.37 -2.40 10.52
N GLU A 159 -5.39 -2.04 9.72
CA GLU A 159 -5.50 -0.73 9.05
C GLU A 159 -5.70 0.47 9.99
N ASP A 160 -5.99 0.23 11.28
CA ASP A 160 -6.18 1.25 12.31
C ASP A 160 -5.02 1.29 13.31
N ILE A 161 -3.97 0.47 13.13
CA ILE A 161 -2.80 0.49 14.02
C ILE A 161 -1.95 1.73 13.71
N ASN A 162 -2.22 2.81 14.43
CA ASN A 162 -1.40 4.02 14.44
C ASN A 162 -1.78 4.95 15.61
N ASP A 163 -0.95 4.96 16.66
CA ASP A 163 -1.17 5.82 17.83
C ASP A 163 -0.16 6.99 17.91
N GLY A 164 0.50 7.34 16.80
CA GLY A 164 1.49 8.43 16.74
C GLY A 164 2.94 8.02 16.39
N PRO A 165 3.89 8.98 16.41
CA PRO A 165 5.24 8.81 15.85
C PRO A 165 6.08 7.67 16.47
N ASN A 166 5.86 7.36 17.75
CA ASN A 166 6.57 6.30 18.46
C ASN A 166 5.83 4.95 18.46
N THR A 167 4.62 4.93 17.92
CA THR A 167 3.68 3.80 17.94
C THR A 167 3.19 3.45 16.54
N ALA A 168 3.86 3.97 15.50
CA ALA A 168 3.70 3.56 14.12
C ALA A 168 3.99 2.05 13.97
N PRO A 169 3.33 1.35 13.03
CA PRO A 169 3.49 -0.08 12.81
C PRO A 169 4.96 -0.52 12.73
N SER A 170 5.77 0.16 11.93
CA SER A 170 7.19 -0.18 11.76
C SER A 170 8.02 0.00 13.02
N LYS A 171 7.69 0.98 13.87
CA LYS A 171 8.36 1.21 15.15
C LYS A 171 8.00 0.13 16.18
N ARG A 172 6.75 -0.31 16.19
CA ARG A 172 6.30 -1.43 17.04
C ARG A 172 7.02 -2.72 16.64
N ILE A 173 7.09 -3.01 15.35
CA ILE A 173 7.81 -4.18 14.83
C ILE A 173 9.29 -4.11 15.18
N LEU A 174 9.97 -2.98 14.95
CA LEU A 174 11.39 -2.83 15.29
C LEU A 174 11.67 -2.97 16.80
N ALA A 175 10.74 -2.55 17.65
CA ALA A 175 10.88 -2.72 19.10
C ALA A 175 10.75 -4.19 19.53
N ALA A 176 9.85 -4.94 18.89
CA ALA A 176 9.65 -6.37 19.15
C ALA A 176 10.73 -7.25 18.50
N MET A 177 11.14 -6.91 17.28
CA MET A 177 12.12 -7.61 16.46
C MET A 177 13.21 -6.62 16.00
N PRO A 178 14.27 -6.40 16.80
CA PRO A 178 15.32 -5.43 16.48
C PRO A 178 16.07 -5.70 15.17
N ALA A 179 16.09 -6.95 14.71
CA ALA A 179 16.69 -7.37 13.44
C ALA A 179 15.74 -7.18 12.23
N TYR A 180 14.55 -6.60 12.42
CA TYR A 180 13.60 -6.39 11.34
C TYR A 180 14.19 -5.51 10.23
N GLN A 181 14.06 -5.98 8.98
CA GLN A 181 14.60 -5.36 7.78
C GLN A 181 13.42 -5.22 6.82
N LYS A 182 12.92 -3.99 6.65
CA LYS A 182 11.66 -3.73 5.92
C LYS A 182 11.62 -4.39 4.55
N THR A 183 12.69 -4.24 3.78
CA THR A 183 12.79 -4.70 2.39
C THR A 183 12.94 -6.21 2.24
N VAL A 184 13.24 -6.94 3.33
CA VAL A 184 13.42 -8.40 3.32
C VAL A 184 12.31 -9.06 4.11
N HIS A 185 12.24 -8.78 5.41
CA HIS A 185 11.28 -9.41 6.31
C HIS A 185 9.84 -8.99 6.00
N GLY A 186 9.60 -7.73 5.62
CA GLY A 186 8.24 -7.24 5.37
C GLY A 186 7.49 -8.04 4.28
N PRO A 187 8.01 -8.12 3.04
CA PRO A 187 7.41 -8.90 1.97
C PRO A 187 7.29 -10.40 2.29
N LEU A 188 8.31 -10.99 2.93
CA LEU A 188 8.29 -12.42 3.28
C LEU A 188 7.22 -12.73 4.32
N ILE A 189 7.12 -11.93 5.38
CA ILE A 189 6.06 -12.05 6.38
C ILE A 189 4.69 -11.87 5.71
N ALA A 190 4.53 -10.91 4.80
CA ALA A 190 3.27 -10.76 4.06
C ALA A 190 2.92 -12.00 3.21
N CYS A 191 3.94 -12.69 2.65
CA CYS A 191 3.74 -13.95 1.94
C CYS A 191 3.33 -15.08 2.87
N ASP A 192 3.96 -15.19 4.05
CA ASP A 192 3.62 -16.17 5.08
C ASP A 192 2.19 -15.99 5.61
N ILE A 193 1.75 -14.73 5.75
CA ILE A 193 0.35 -14.38 6.11
C ILE A 193 -0.62 -14.76 4.98
N GLY A 194 -0.24 -14.48 3.73
CA GLY A 194 -1.05 -14.74 2.55
C GLY A 194 -2.10 -13.66 2.25
N LEU A 195 -2.41 -13.52 0.96
CA LEU A 195 -3.25 -12.42 0.47
C LEU A 195 -4.69 -12.48 0.99
N ASP A 196 -5.31 -13.67 1.05
CA ASP A 196 -6.70 -13.81 1.48
C ASP A 196 -6.90 -13.39 2.94
N ALA A 197 -5.93 -13.69 3.82
CA ALA A 197 -5.94 -13.26 5.21
C ALA A 197 -5.82 -11.74 5.31
N ILE A 198 -4.88 -11.14 4.56
CA ILE A 198 -4.69 -9.68 4.51
C ILE A 198 -5.99 -9.01 4.05
N ARG A 199 -6.62 -9.48 2.97
CA ARG A 199 -7.88 -8.94 2.46
C ARG A 199 -9.02 -9.03 3.48
N THR A 200 -9.11 -10.15 4.19
CA THR A 200 -10.13 -10.34 5.22
C THR A 200 -9.95 -9.36 6.38
N ALA A 201 -8.71 -9.12 6.79
CA ALA A 201 -8.41 -8.26 7.94
C ALA A 201 -8.32 -6.76 7.58
N CYS A 202 -8.11 -6.43 6.31
CA CYS A 202 -7.85 -5.07 5.83
C CYS A 202 -8.89 -4.67 4.76
N PRO A 203 -10.08 -4.16 5.16
CA PRO A 203 -11.16 -3.84 4.24
C PRO A 203 -10.85 -2.75 3.21
N HIS A 204 -10.07 -1.72 3.55
CA HIS A 204 -9.68 -0.69 2.57
C HIS A 204 -8.77 -1.29 1.49
N PHE A 205 -7.76 -2.06 1.90
CA PHE A 205 -6.88 -2.80 1.00
C PHE A 205 -7.66 -3.80 0.12
N ASN A 206 -8.61 -4.54 0.70
CA ASN A 206 -9.47 -5.44 -0.07
C ASN A 206 -10.32 -4.69 -1.11
N ASN A 207 -10.90 -3.55 -0.75
CA ASN A 207 -11.72 -2.77 -1.67
C ASN A 207 -10.90 -2.23 -2.84
N TRP A 208 -9.65 -1.83 -2.60
CA TRP A 208 -8.72 -1.45 -3.66
C TRP A 208 -8.45 -2.60 -4.64
N LEU A 209 -8.12 -3.78 -4.14
CA LEU A 209 -7.89 -4.94 -5.00
C LEU A 209 -9.14 -5.38 -5.75
N ALA A 210 -10.31 -5.36 -5.09
CA ALA A 210 -11.60 -5.63 -5.74
C ALA A 210 -11.88 -4.64 -6.89
N ALA A 211 -11.57 -3.35 -6.71
CA ALA A 211 -11.71 -2.36 -7.78
C ALA A 211 -10.77 -2.65 -8.97
N ILE A 212 -9.56 -3.14 -8.72
CA ILE A 212 -8.64 -3.58 -9.79
C ILE A 212 -9.21 -4.82 -10.51
N GLU A 213 -9.74 -5.78 -9.76
CA GLU A 213 -10.33 -7.02 -10.29
C GLU A 213 -11.56 -6.76 -11.16
N ASP A 214 -12.50 -5.95 -10.70
CA ASP A 214 -13.74 -5.62 -11.42
C ASP A 214 -13.43 -4.96 -12.77
N LEU A 215 -12.43 -4.08 -12.80
CA LEU A 215 -12.02 -3.39 -14.02
C LEU A 215 -11.31 -4.33 -15.01
N ALA A 216 -10.62 -5.36 -14.51
CA ALA A 216 -10.04 -6.40 -15.35
C ALA A 216 -11.12 -7.31 -15.97
N GLN A 217 -12.17 -7.63 -15.21
CA GLN A 217 -13.28 -8.44 -15.70
C GLN A 217 -14.14 -7.71 -16.74
N GLY A 218 -14.33 -6.39 -16.59
CA GLY A 218 -15.01 -5.56 -17.59
C GLY A 218 -14.31 -5.52 -18.96
N GLU A 219 -13.00 -5.76 -19.01
CA GLU A 219 -12.22 -5.84 -20.26
C GLU A 219 -12.26 -7.23 -20.92
N LEU A 220 -12.56 -8.28 -20.16
CA LEU A 220 -12.67 -9.65 -20.68
C LEU A 220 -14.05 -9.94 -21.29
N HIS A 221 -15.06 -9.13 -20.95
CA HIS A 221 -16.40 -9.19 -21.52
C HIS A 221 -16.85 -7.84 -22.10
N PRO A 222 -16.22 -7.37 -23.20
CA PRO A 222 -16.77 -6.24 -23.94
C PRO A 222 -18.13 -6.63 -24.54
N LEU A 223 -19.16 -5.83 -24.24
CA LEU A 223 -20.49 -5.92 -24.87
C LEU A 223 -20.42 -5.74 -26.39
#